data_AF-C6PMM5-F1
#
_entry.id   AF-C6PMM5-F1
#
_cell.length_a   1.000
_cell.length_b   1.000
_cell.length_c   1.000
_cell.angle_alpha   90.00
_cell.angle_beta   90.00
_cell.angle_gamma   90.00
#
_symmetry.space_group_name_H-M   'P 1'
#
loop_
_entity.id
_entity.type
_entity.pdbx_description
1 polymer ?
#
loop_
_entity_poly.entity_id
_entity_poly.type
_entity_poly.pdbx_seq_one_letter_code
_entity_poly.pdbx_strand_id
1 'polypeptide(L)'
;MGEGIGYLGISQIIATAFGPEIGIEAANRFGMSKTFIVSAALIITASLCMNFLPNKNQIPVKNTLKQKHALHLKDIIAFEILPLSLIGGLFFMGNGLATSFLVLLGEKRNINGIGMYFTVNALFLIFTRPMSGKLYDKNGLSTVMYPALLFSIIEALLIAHASALWMIILAAIFKAFGQGTAQPALQAECFHTLGSQKKGLASSTFFIGANLGQGLGPLIGGTIASSLGYEWLFNFSALALLCGIFAYAIYNKRTCSSYF
;
A
#
# COMPACT_ATOMS: atom_id res chain seq x y z
N MET A 1 3.49 -5.09 -16.51
CA MET A 1 2.53 -5.63 -15.49
C MET A 1 2.19 -4.57 -14.46
N GLY A 2 3.13 -3.67 -14.16
CA GLY A 2 2.90 -2.54 -13.26
C GLY A 2 1.76 -1.63 -13.71
N GLU A 3 1.54 -1.42 -15.01
CA GLU A 3 0.40 -0.64 -15.51
C GLU A 3 -0.96 -1.23 -15.09
N GLY A 4 -1.14 -2.54 -15.20
CA GLY A 4 -2.40 -3.21 -14.80
C GLY A 4 -2.69 -3.09 -13.30
N ILE A 5 -1.66 -3.22 -12.47
CA ILE A 5 -1.77 -3.00 -11.01
C ILE A 5 -2.05 -1.53 -10.72
N GLY A 6 -1.44 -0.60 -11.46
CA GLY A 6 -1.71 0.83 -11.38
C GLY A 6 -3.18 1.15 -11.64
N TYR A 7 -3.78 0.60 -12.71
CA TYR A 7 -5.20 0.78 -13.02
C TYR A 7 -6.14 0.17 -11.98
N LEU A 8 -5.84 -1.05 -11.49
CA LEU A 8 -6.58 -1.64 -10.37
C LEU A 8 -6.48 -0.78 -9.11
N GLY A 9 -5.33 -0.16 -8.89
CA GLY A 9 -5.15 0.79 -7.81
C GLY A 9 -6.02 2.03 -7.96
N ILE A 10 -6.17 2.58 -9.16
CA ILE A 10 -7.01 3.76 -9.40
C ILE A 10 -8.48 3.43 -9.15
N SER A 11 -8.97 2.27 -9.61
CA SER A 11 -10.36 1.87 -9.38
C SER A 11 -10.65 1.69 -7.88
N GLN A 12 -9.71 1.14 -7.11
CA GLN A 12 -9.83 1.08 -5.65
C GLN A 12 -9.95 2.46 -5.01
N ILE A 13 -9.12 3.43 -5.43
CA ILE A 13 -9.16 4.80 -4.86
C ILE A 13 -10.51 5.45 -5.12
N ILE A 14 -11.00 5.39 -6.37
CA ILE A 14 -12.30 5.94 -6.76
C ILE A 14 -13.41 5.30 -5.92
N ALA A 15 -13.40 3.97 -5.79
CA ALA A 15 -14.38 3.24 -4.99
C ALA A 15 -14.32 3.65 -3.50
N THR A 16 -13.13 3.79 -2.91
CA THR A 16 -13.00 4.22 -1.50
C THR A 16 -13.29 5.70 -1.28
N ALA A 17 -13.11 6.55 -2.29
CA ALA A 17 -13.37 7.99 -2.19
C ALA A 17 -14.87 8.28 -2.26
N PHE A 18 -15.58 7.71 -3.24
CA PHE A 18 -17.01 7.99 -3.46
C PHE A 18 -17.94 6.98 -2.78
N GLY A 19 -17.46 5.76 -2.49
CA GLY A 19 -18.28 4.68 -1.95
C GLY A 19 -18.94 5.00 -0.60
N PRO A 20 -18.20 5.47 0.42
CA PRO A 20 -18.80 5.78 1.72
C PRO A 20 -19.84 6.90 1.64
N GLU A 21 -19.58 7.94 0.85
CA GLU A 21 -20.46 9.11 0.75
C GLU A 21 -21.77 8.77 0.03
N ILE A 22 -21.70 8.04 -1.09
CA ILE A 22 -22.87 7.50 -1.78
C ILE A 22 -23.62 6.52 -0.88
N GLY A 23 -22.90 5.69 -0.12
CA GLY A 23 -23.49 4.71 0.79
C GLY A 23 -24.25 5.34 1.96
N ILE A 24 -23.69 6.39 2.58
CA ILE A 24 -24.33 7.13 3.67
C ILE A 24 -25.56 7.88 3.15
N GLU A 25 -25.46 8.58 2.02
CA GLU A 25 -26.59 9.30 1.43
C GLU A 25 -27.74 8.34 1.04
N ALA A 26 -27.40 7.18 0.46
CA ALA A 26 -28.37 6.14 0.16
C ALA A 26 -29.03 5.57 1.43
N ALA A 27 -28.25 5.33 2.49
CA ALA A 27 -28.78 4.88 3.78
C ALA A 27 -29.70 5.92 4.43
N ASN A 28 -29.36 7.21 4.34
CA ASN A 28 -30.18 8.29 4.87
C ASN A 28 -31.51 8.44 4.11
N ARG A 29 -31.52 8.25 2.79
CA ARG A 29 -32.73 8.38 1.96
C ARG A 29 -33.62 7.13 1.96
N PHE A 30 -33.02 5.94 1.88
CA PHE A 30 -33.74 4.69 1.61
C PHE A 30 -33.76 3.72 2.80
N GLY A 31 -33.05 4.04 3.88
CA GLY A 31 -32.90 3.20 5.07
C GLY A 31 -31.81 2.13 4.91
N MET A 32 -31.16 1.80 6.03
CA MET A 32 -29.97 0.94 6.07
C MET A 32 -30.20 -0.43 5.39
N SER A 33 -31.32 -1.11 5.68
CA SER A 33 -31.59 -2.45 5.12
C SER A 33 -31.65 -2.47 3.59
N LYS A 34 -32.22 -1.44 2.94
CA LYS A 34 -32.33 -1.41 1.48
C LYS A 34 -30.97 -1.13 0.82
N THR A 35 -30.17 -0.25 1.41
CA THR A 35 -28.80 0.02 0.95
C THR A 35 -27.94 -1.23 0.98
N PHE A 36 -28.05 -2.05 2.03
CA PHE A 36 -27.33 -3.32 2.10
C PHE A 36 -27.77 -4.33 1.04
N ILE A 37 -29.06 -4.44 0.76
CA ILE A 37 -29.58 -5.34 -0.29
C ILE A 37 -29.06 -4.91 -1.68
N VAL A 38 -29.06 -3.61 -1.97
CA VAL A 38 -28.54 -3.08 -3.24
C VAL A 38 -27.04 -3.35 -3.38
N SER A 39 -26.25 -3.13 -2.33
CA SER A 39 -24.81 -3.45 -2.33
C SER A 39 -24.56 -4.95 -2.56
N ALA A 40 -25.34 -5.82 -1.91
CA ALA A 40 -25.24 -7.27 -2.12
C ALA A 40 -25.58 -7.67 -3.56
N ALA A 41 -26.64 -7.09 -4.13
CA ALA A 41 -27.02 -7.32 -5.52
C ALA A 41 -25.92 -6.89 -6.49
N LEU A 42 -25.32 -5.70 -6.29
CA LEU A 42 -24.21 -5.20 -7.12
C LEU A 42 -23.00 -6.15 -7.08
N ILE A 43 -22.63 -6.68 -5.92
CA ILE A 43 -21.52 -7.63 -5.78
C ILE A 43 -21.82 -8.94 -6.53
N ILE A 44 -23.05 -9.45 -6.42
CA ILE A 44 -23.49 -10.65 -7.13
C ILE A 44 -23.44 -10.41 -8.65
N THR A 45 -23.99 -9.29 -9.12
CA THR A 45 -23.98 -8.96 -10.56
C THR A 45 -22.55 -8.80 -11.07
N ALA A 46 -21.66 -8.12 -10.34
CA ALA A 46 -20.26 -7.99 -10.72
C ALA A 46 -19.55 -9.36 -10.79
N SER A 47 -19.83 -10.24 -9.84
CA SER A 47 -19.29 -11.62 -9.82
C SER A 47 -19.80 -12.43 -11.00
N LEU A 48 -21.08 -12.29 -11.38
CA LEU A 48 -21.66 -12.93 -12.56
C LEU A 48 -21.08 -12.36 -13.86
N CYS A 49 -20.83 -11.06 -13.93
CA CYS A 49 -20.17 -10.42 -15.07
C CYS A 49 -18.75 -10.94 -15.31
N MET A 50 -18.03 -11.41 -14.29
CA MET A 50 -16.72 -12.02 -14.47
C MET A 50 -16.76 -13.28 -15.35
N ASN A 51 -17.88 -14.01 -15.37
CA ASN A 51 -18.03 -15.21 -16.21
C ASN A 51 -18.13 -14.89 -17.71
N PHE A 52 -18.42 -13.63 -18.08
CA PHE A 52 -18.54 -13.20 -19.48
C PHE A 52 -17.23 -12.62 -20.04
N LEU A 53 -16.19 -12.46 -19.21
CA LEU A 53 -14.91 -11.95 -19.68
C LEU A 53 -14.18 -13.04 -20.48
N PRO A 54 -13.74 -12.75 -21.73
CA PRO A 54 -13.02 -13.73 -22.52
C PRO A 54 -11.73 -14.11 -21.81
N ASN A 55 -11.59 -15.42 -21.61
CA ASN A 55 -10.51 -16.06 -20.89
C ASN A 55 -9.21 -16.05 -21.73
N LYS A 56 -8.70 -14.86 -22.00
CA LYS A 56 -7.53 -14.65 -22.85
C LYS A 56 -6.29 -14.86 -21.99
N ASN A 57 -5.64 -16.00 -22.19
CA ASN A 57 -4.42 -16.49 -21.53
C ASN A 57 -4.63 -17.18 -20.18
N GLN A 58 -5.42 -18.26 -20.17
CA GLN A 58 -5.10 -19.37 -19.26
C GLN A 58 -3.75 -19.94 -19.67
N ILE A 59 -2.70 -19.58 -18.95
CA ILE A 59 -1.54 -20.47 -18.87
C ILE A 59 -2.12 -21.78 -18.35
N PRO A 60 -1.96 -22.91 -19.05
CA PRO A 60 -2.55 -24.17 -18.64
C PRO A 60 -2.12 -24.42 -17.19
N VAL A 61 -3.09 -24.31 -16.28
CA VAL A 61 -2.92 -24.74 -14.90
C VAL A 61 -2.70 -26.23 -15.03
N LYS A 62 -1.43 -26.65 -14.97
CA LYS A 62 -1.09 -28.06 -14.97
C LYS A 62 -1.86 -28.63 -13.79
N ASN A 63 -2.87 -29.44 -14.08
CA ASN A 63 -3.73 -30.07 -13.09
C ASN A 63 -2.86 -30.86 -12.14
N THR A 64 -2.45 -30.24 -11.04
CA THR A 64 -1.89 -30.91 -9.88
C THR A 64 -3.05 -31.10 -8.89
N LEU A 65 -4.19 -31.56 -9.42
CA LEU A 65 -5.28 -32.07 -8.61
C LEU A 65 -4.88 -33.46 -8.13
N LYS A 66 -4.20 -33.48 -6.98
CA LYS A 66 -4.22 -34.52 -5.93
C LYS A 66 -2.92 -34.41 -5.14
N GLN A 67 -2.95 -33.67 -4.04
CA GLN A 67 -2.28 -34.10 -2.82
C GLN A 67 -2.94 -33.35 -1.67
N LYS A 68 -3.46 -34.12 -0.69
CA LYS A 68 -3.78 -33.62 0.65
C LYS A 68 -2.47 -33.10 1.25
N HIS A 69 -2.08 -31.87 0.94
CA HIS A 69 -1.01 -31.22 1.68
C HIS A 69 -1.64 -30.70 2.96
N ALA A 70 -1.17 -31.19 4.11
CA ALA A 70 -1.31 -30.46 5.36
C ALA A 70 -0.83 -29.03 5.08
N LEU A 71 -1.64 -28.02 5.40
CA LEU A 71 -1.31 -26.61 5.16
C LEU A 71 0.04 -26.30 5.82
N HIS A 72 1.10 -26.29 5.03
CA HIS A 72 2.42 -25.92 5.51
C HIS A 72 2.56 -24.42 5.35
N LEU A 73 3.20 -23.74 6.31
CA LEU A 73 3.43 -22.29 6.25
C LEU A 73 4.11 -21.82 4.94
N LYS A 74 4.81 -22.72 4.24
CA LYS A 74 5.45 -22.49 2.93
C LYS A 74 4.47 -22.40 1.76
N ASP A 75 3.25 -22.92 1.91
CA ASP A 75 2.19 -22.82 0.89
C ASP A 75 1.34 -21.55 1.07
N ILE A 76 1.48 -20.86 2.20
CA ILE A 76 0.75 -19.63 2.56
C ILE A 76 1.66 -18.40 2.45
N ILE A 77 2.95 -18.55 2.77
CA ILE A 77 3.95 -17.47 2.75
C ILE A 77 5.11 -17.89 1.86
N ALA A 78 5.34 -17.10 0.81
CA ALA A 78 6.52 -17.24 -0.04
C ALA A 78 7.72 -16.52 0.61
N PHE A 79 8.65 -17.30 1.17
CA PHE A 79 9.83 -16.78 1.87
C PHE A 79 10.81 -16.05 0.93
N GLU A 80 10.75 -16.34 -0.37
CA GLU A 80 11.59 -15.73 -1.40
C GLU A 80 11.29 -14.23 -1.60
N ILE A 81 10.03 -13.82 -1.38
CA ILE A 81 9.58 -12.42 -1.50
C ILE A 81 9.40 -11.75 -0.14
N LEU A 82 9.77 -12.42 0.96
CA LEU A 82 9.66 -11.88 2.31
C LEU A 82 10.38 -10.52 2.46
N PRO A 83 11.59 -10.30 1.91
CA PRO A 83 12.26 -9.00 2.00
C PRO A 83 11.48 -7.88 1.30
N LEU A 84 10.90 -8.15 0.13
CA LEU A 84 10.05 -7.20 -0.60
C LEU A 84 8.77 -6.88 0.19
N SER A 85 8.16 -7.91 0.79
CA SER A 85 6.96 -7.76 1.63
C SER A 85 7.24 -6.96 2.91
N LEU A 86 8.40 -7.18 3.55
CA LEU A 86 8.89 -6.39 4.70
C LEU A 86 9.07 -4.91 4.34
N ILE A 87 9.72 -4.62 3.20
CA ILE A 87 9.90 -3.25 2.73
C ILE A 87 8.53 -2.61 2.42
N GLY A 88 7.63 -3.34 1.75
CA GLY A 88 6.25 -2.90 1.56
C GLY A 88 5.55 -2.60 2.89
N GLY A 89 5.73 -3.47 3.88
CA GLY A 89 5.26 -3.28 5.24
C GLY A 89 5.71 -1.95 5.86
N LEU A 90 6.94 -1.50 5.64
CA LEU A 90 7.40 -0.19 6.14
C LEU A 90 6.62 0.98 5.55
N PHE A 91 6.27 0.96 4.26
CA PHE A 91 5.42 2.00 3.65
C PHE A 91 4.00 1.99 4.23
N PHE A 92 3.45 0.79 4.44
CA PHE A 92 2.13 0.63 5.04
C PHE A 92 2.12 0.99 6.53
N MET A 93 3.24 0.80 7.24
CA MET A 93 3.45 1.27 8.60
C MET A 93 3.36 2.79 8.67
N GLY A 94 4.10 3.51 7.82
CA GLY A 94 4.01 4.97 7.73
C GLY A 94 2.59 5.45 7.43
N ASN A 95 1.87 4.74 6.54
CA ASN A 95 0.46 5.01 6.27
C ASN A 95 -0.45 4.80 7.49
N GLY A 96 -0.25 3.70 8.23
CA GLY A 96 -0.97 3.43 9.48
C GLY A 96 -0.73 4.53 10.52
N LEU A 97 0.53 4.90 10.73
CA LEU A 97 0.92 5.98 11.66
C LEU A 97 0.25 7.31 11.30
N ALA A 98 0.30 7.71 10.03
CA ALA A 98 -0.36 8.92 9.57
C ALA A 98 -1.89 8.84 9.76
N THR A 99 -2.51 7.70 9.46
CA THR A 99 -3.97 7.55 9.60
C THR A 99 -4.41 7.60 11.07
N SER A 100 -3.63 7.02 11.98
CA SER A 100 -3.98 6.96 13.40
C SER A 100 -3.61 8.22 14.19
N PHE A 101 -2.47 8.85 13.92
CA PHE A 101 -1.90 9.88 14.80
C PHE A 101 -1.77 11.28 14.18
N LEU A 102 -1.93 11.44 12.87
CA LEU A 102 -1.71 12.74 12.23
C LEU A 102 -2.70 13.81 12.71
N VAL A 103 -3.99 13.47 12.80
CA VAL A 103 -5.03 14.39 13.29
C VAL A 103 -4.75 14.80 14.74
N LEU A 104 -4.35 13.83 15.56
CA LEU A 104 -4.06 14.02 16.98
C LEU A 104 -2.79 14.87 17.21
N LEU A 105 -1.75 14.68 16.38
CA LEU A 105 -0.59 15.57 16.32
C LEU A 105 -1.00 17.00 15.95
N GLY A 106 -1.96 17.13 15.03
CA GLY A 106 -2.52 18.40 14.61
C GLY A 106 -3.24 19.18 15.69
N GLU A 107 -4.11 18.49 16.42
CA GLU A 107 -4.82 19.05 17.58
C GLU A 107 -3.82 19.49 18.66
N LYS A 108 -2.83 18.65 18.99
CA LYS A 108 -1.79 18.97 19.98
C LYS A 108 -0.98 20.21 19.60
N ARG A 109 -0.73 20.42 18.30
CA ARG A 109 0.04 21.55 17.77
C ARG A 109 -0.83 22.74 17.35
N ASN A 110 -2.15 22.70 17.59
CA ASN A 110 -3.12 23.73 17.17
C ASN A 110 -3.05 24.07 15.67
N ILE A 111 -2.76 23.08 14.82
CA ILE A 111 -2.71 23.27 13.37
C ILE A 111 -4.10 22.93 12.80
N ASN A 112 -4.84 23.97 12.43
CA ASN A 112 -6.15 23.82 11.81
C ASN A 112 -6.06 23.23 10.40
N GLY A 113 -7.03 22.38 10.04
CA GLY A 113 -7.18 21.88 8.66
C GLY A 113 -6.29 20.70 8.27
N ILE A 114 -5.65 20.01 9.22
CA ILE A 114 -4.75 18.87 8.92
C ILE A 114 -5.40 17.73 8.14
N GLY A 115 -6.72 17.58 8.22
CA GLY A 115 -7.46 16.64 7.38
C GLY A 115 -7.22 16.82 5.87
N MET A 116 -6.86 18.03 5.42
CA MET A 116 -6.46 18.30 4.02
C MET A 116 -5.31 17.41 3.54
N TYR A 117 -4.48 16.90 4.45
CA TYR A 117 -3.45 15.90 4.13
C TYR A 117 -4.02 14.72 3.36
N PHE A 118 -5.14 14.15 3.83
CA PHE A 118 -5.72 12.95 3.21
C PHE A 118 -6.29 13.27 1.83
N THR A 119 -6.93 14.43 1.67
CA THR A 119 -7.48 14.91 0.39
C THR A 119 -6.38 15.17 -0.64
N VAL A 120 -5.34 15.92 -0.26
CA VAL A 120 -4.21 16.22 -1.15
C VAL A 120 -3.48 14.93 -1.51
N ASN A 121 -3.24 14.05 -0.54
CA ASN A 121 -2.64 12.74 -0.80
C ASN A 121 -3.47 11.95 -1.81
N ALA A 122 -4.80 11.85 -1.64
CA ALA A 122 -5.66 11.13 -2.57
C ALA A 122 -5.61 11.72 -3.99
N LEU A 123 -5.61 13.05 -4.12
CA LEU A 123 -5.54 13.74 -5.41
C LEU A 123 -4.22 13.42 -6.13
N PHE A 124 -3.08 13.55 -5.45
CA PHE A 124 -1.78 13.25 -6.05
C PHE A 124 -1.59 11.74 -6.30
N LEU A 125 -2.15 10.88 -5.46
CA LEU A 125 -2.06 9.42 -5.60
C LEU A 125 -2.67 8.92 -6.92
N ILE A 126 -3.73 9.59 -7.41
CA ILE A 126 -4.34 9.29 -8.72
C ILE A 126 -3.34 9.53 -9.85
N PHE A 127 -2.50 10.56 -9.75
CA PHE A 127 -1.49 10.90 -10.77
C PHE A 127 -0.23 10.03 -10.65
N THR A 128 0.21 9.70 -9.44
CA THR A 128 1.47 8.97 -9.23
C THR A 128 1.37 7.49 -9.57
N ARG A 129 0.21 6.85 -9.37
CA ARG A 129 -0.01 5.42 -9.66
C ARG A 129 0.24 5.02 -11.14
N PRO A 130 -0.32 5.69 -12.16
CA PRO A 130 -0.06 5.32 -13.55
C PRO A 130 1.39 5.60 -13.97
N MET A 131 2.01 6.66 -13.41
CA MET A 131 3.41 6.98 -13.65
C MET A 131 4.33 5.85 -13.15
N SER A 132 4.01 5.29 -11.99
CA SER A 132 4.81 4.21 -11.40
C SER A 132 4.83 2.93 -12.23
N GLY A 133 3.68 2.54 -12.80
CA GLY A 133 3.59 1.32 -13.60
C GLY A 133 4.52 1.37 -14.82
N LYS A 134 4.54 2.53 -15.50
CA LYS A 134 5.43 2.79 -16.64
C LYS A 134 6.90 2.84 -16.24
N LEU A 135 7.21 3.48 -15.11
CA LEU A 135 8.58 3.64 -14.66
C LEU A 135 9.20 2.29 -14.24
N TYR A 136 8.40 1.44 -13.58
CA TYR A 136 8.80 0.08 -13.25
C TYR A 136 9.04 -0.76 -14.50
N ASP A 137 8.08 -0.78 -15.44
CA ASP A 137 8.17 -1.62 -16.64
C ASP A 137 9.33 -1.17 -17.58
N LYS A 138 9.80 0.10 -17.50
CA LYS A 138 10.90 0.64 -18.34
C LYS A 138 12.29 0.55 -17.69
N ASN A 139 12.39 0.87 -16.39
CA ASN A 139 13.69 1.10 -15.72
C ASN A 139 13.95 0.15 -14.53
N GLY A 140 13.08 -0.83 -14.29
CA GLY A 140 13.19 -1.81 -13.21
C GLY A 140 12.90 -1.25 -11.82
N LEU A 141 12.81 -2.15 -10.83
CA LEU A 141 12.39 -1.81 -9.46
C LEU A 141 13.32 -0.80 -8.78
N SER A 142 14.64 -0.94 -8.95
CA SER A 142 15.62 -0.09 -8.25
C SER A 142 15.43 1.39 -8.54
N THR A 143 15.10 1.74 -9.79
CA THR A 143 14.89 3.13 -10.20
C THR A 143 13.67 3.76 -9.53
N VAL A 144 12.67 2.96 -9.16
CA VAL A 144 11.47 3.42 -8.44
C VAL A 144 11.70 3.44 -6.93
N MET A 145 12.42 2.44 -6.41
CA MET A 145 12.45 2.19 -4.97
C MET A 145 13.27 3.19 -4.17
N TYR A 146 14.44 3.58 -4.67
CA TYR A 146 15.28 4.59 -4.00
C TYR A 146 14.58 5.95 -3.88
N PRO A 147 14.04 6.56 -4.95
CA PRO A 147 13.34 7.84 -4.81
C PRO A 147 12.07 7.70 -3.96
N ALA A 148 11.35 6.57 -4.05
CA ALA A 148 10.16 6.36 -3.25
C ALA A 148 10.47 6.32 -1.74
N LEU A 149 11.51 5.61 -1.33
CA LEU A 149 11.97 5.58 0.06
C LEU A 149 12.44 6.95 0.54
N LEU A 150 13.17 7.70 -0.29
CA LEU A 150 13.59 9.06 0.03
C LEU A 150 12.39 10.00 0.25
N PHE A 151 11.39 9.95 -0.62
CA PHE A 151 10.17 10.74 -0.47
C PHE A 151 9.38 10.37 0.80
N SER A 152 9.31 9.09 1.15
CA SER A 152 8.68 8.66 2.40
C SER A 152 9.46 9.08 3.65
N ILE A 153 10.79 9.15 3.60
CA ILE A 153 11.59 9.71 4.69
C ILE A 153 11.31 11.21 4.85
N ILE A 154 11.30 11.96 3.74
CA ILE A 154 10.99 13.40 3.74
C ILE A 154 9.59 13.64 4.29
N GLU A 155 8.60 12.84 3.87
CA GLU A 155 7.25 12.88 4.42
C GLU A 155 7.24 12.71 5.95
N ALA A 156 7.86 11.65 6.46
CA ALA A 156 7.90 11.38 7.89
C ALA A 156 8.58 12.51 8.68
N LEU A 157 9.68 13.06 8.17
CA LEU A 157 10.38 14.19 8.81
C LEU A 157 9.57 15.50 8.77
N LEU A 158 8.85 15.76 7.67
CA LEU A 158 7.96 16.91 7.55
C LEU A 158 6.82 16.83 8.56
N ILE A 159 6.22 15.65 8.74
CA ILE A 159 5.16 15.44 9.75
C ILE A 159 5.75 15.58 11.16
N ALA A 160 6.91 14.97 11.42
CA ALA A 160 7.59 15.03 12.72
C ALA A 160 7.80 16.47 13.18
N HIS A 161 8.26 17.36 12.30
CA HIS A 161 8.59 18.75 12.64
C HIS A 161 7.56 19.78 12.13
N ALA A 162 6.37 19.32 11.75
CA ALA A 162 5.32 20.22 11.25
C ALA A 162 4.93 21.27 12.29
N SER A 163 5.13 22.54 11.94
CA SER A 163 4.67 23.71 12.71
C SER A 163 3.51 24.44 12.05
N ALA A 164 3.23 24.14 10.77
CA ALA A 164 2.20 24.81 9.99
C ALA A 164 1.54 23.86 8.98
N LEU A 165 0.33 24.21 8.54
CA LEU A 165 -0.47 23.40 7.61
C LEU A 165 0.24 23.14 6.28
N TRP A 166 0.99 24.11 5.76
CA TRP A 166 1.70 23.95 4.48
C TRP A 166 2.75 22.82 4.53
N MET A 167 3.38 22.56 5.68
CA MET A 167 4.33 21.44 5.85
C MET A 167 3.61 20.10 5.75
N ILE A 168 2.40 20.02 6.30
CA ILE A 168 1.54 18.83 6.24
C ILE A 168 1.03 18.60 4.81
N ILE A 169 0.65 19.66 4.10
CA ILE A 169 0.28 19.57 2.68
C ILE A 169 1.46 19.09 1.85
N LEU A 170 2.65 19.63 2.10
CA LEU A 170 3.87 19.18 1.42
C LEU A 170 4.18 17.71 1.73
N ALA A 171 4.01 17.28 2.97
CA ALA A 171 4.13 15.88 3.36
C ALA A 171 3.14 14.99 2.60
N ALA A 172 1.88 15.42 2.42
CA ALA A 172 0.90 14.67 1.65
C ALA A 172 1.33 14.42 0.19
N ILE A 173 1.95 15.43 -0.44
CA ILE A 173 2.50 15.31 -1.79
C ILE A 173 3.63 14.28 -1.80
N PHE A 174 4.59 14.40 -0.88
CA PHE A 174 5.70 13.43 -0.76
C PHE A 174 5.21 12.01 -0.46
N LYS A 175 4.16 11.85 0.36
CA LYS A 175 3.52 10.55 0.60
C LYS A 175 2.99 9.95 -0.70
N ALA A 176 2.28 10.75 -1.49
CA ALA A 176 1.69 10.29 -2.75
C ALA A 176 2.76 9.87 -3.76
N PHE A 177 3.90 10.55 -3.81
CA PHE A 177 5.04 10.14 -4.64
C PHE A 177 5.76 8.91 -4.08
N GLY A 178 5.99 8.83 -2.77
CA GLY A 178 6.66 7.70 -2.12
C GLY A 178 5.81 6.43 -2.17
N GLN A 179 4.71 6.40 -1.42
CA GLN A 179 3.84 5.23 -1.33
C GLN A 179 3.17 4.90 -2.67
N GLY A 180 2.74 5.92 -3.42
CA GLY A 180 2.03 5.73 -4.68
C GLY A 180 2.87 5.10 -5.79
N THR A 181 4.19 5.23 -5.71
CA THR A 181 5.11 4.56 -6.65
C THR A 181 5.67 3.25 -6.10
N ALA A 182 6.04 3.20 -4.82
CA ALA A 182 6.58 1.98 -4.22
C ALA A 182 5.59 0.81 -4.24
N GLN A 183 4.32 1.06 -3.90
CA GLN A 183 3.32 -0.01 -3.75
C GLN A 183 3.09 -0.82 -5.04
N PRO A 184 2.75 -0.21 -6.20
CA PRO A 184 2.54 -0.98 -7.43
C PRO A 184 3.83 -1.62 -7.95
N ALA A 185 4.99 -0.96 -7.78
CA ALA A 185 6.28 -1.50 -8.20
C ALA A 185 6.68 -2.74 -7.39
N LEU A 186 6.56 -2.69 -6.05
CA LEU A 186 6.82 -3.83 -5.17
C LEU A 186 5.87 -4.99 -5.46
N GLN A 187 4.58 -4.71 -5.65
CA GLN A 187 3.60 -5.76 -5.94
C GLN A 187 3.91 -6.41 -7.31
N ALA A 188 4.30 -5.63 -8.31
CA ALA A 188 4.73 -6.15 -9.60
C ALA A 188 5.99 -7.03 -9.50
N GLU A 189 6.98 -6.63 -8.69
CA GLU A 189 8.20 -7.44 -8.48
C GLU A 189 7.89 -8.75 -7.75
N CYS A 190 7.00 -8.74 -6.77
CA CYS A 190 6.54 -9.96 -6.10
C CYS A 190 5.91 -10.95 -7.10
N PHE A 191 5.12 -10.45 -8.06
CA PHE A 191 4.56 -11.28 -9.13
C PHE A 191 5.59 -11.76 -10.14
N HIS A 192 6.58 -10.92 -10.45
CA HIS A 192 7.66 -11.27 -11.35
C HIS A 192 8.55 -12.38 -10.76
N THR A 193 8.95 -12.24 -9.50
CA THR A 193 9.83 -13.17 -8.78
C THR A 193 9.23 -14.57 -8.64
N LEU A 194 7.93 -14.68 -8.32
CA LEU A 194 7.27 -15.98 -8.11
C LEU A 194 6.70 -16.61 -9.39
N GLY A 195 6.73 -15.88 -10.50
CA GLY A 195 6.21 -16.33 -11.78
C GLY A 195 4.68 -16.31 -11.86
N SER A 196 4.19 -16.40 -13.10
CA SER A 196 2.77 -16.21 -13.43
C SER A 196 1.82 -17.26 -12.82
N GLN A 197 2.33 -18.42 -12.41
CA GLN A 197 1.53 -19.50 -11.82
C GLN A 197 1.25 -19.32 -10.32
N LYS A 198 2.02 -18.48 -9.60
CA LYS A 198 1.89 -18.29 -8.14
C LYS A 198 1.45 -16.87 -7.76
N LYS A 199 0.76 -16.15 -8.66
CA LYS A 199 0.29 -14.77 -8.42
C LYS A 199 -0.60 -14.64 -7.17
N GLY A 200 -1.45 -15.63 -6.90
CA GLY A 200 -2.28 -15.65 -5.69
C GLY A 200 -1.43 -15.64 -4.42
N LEU A 201 -0.44 -16.54 -4.33
CA LEU A 201 0.49 -16.64 -3.20
C LEU A 201 1.34 -15.37 -3.04
N ALA A 202 1.81 -14.80 -4.15
CA ALA A 202 2.56 -13.55 -4.17
C ALA A 202 1.75 -12.37 -3.61
N SER A 203 0.49 -12.24 -4.03
CA SER A 203 -0.42 -11.19 -3.56
C SER A 203 -0.69 -11.34 -2.07
N SER A 204 -1.04 -12.56 -1.63
CA SER A 204 -1.29 -12.86 -0.22
C SER A 204 -0.08 -12.54 0.65
N THR A 205 1.12 -12.97 0.26
CA THR A 205 2.35 -12.71 1.02
C THR A 205 2.66 -11.23 1.10
N PHE A 206 2.46 -10.47 0.02
CA PHE A 206 2.62 -9.01 0.01
C PHE A 206 1.62 -8.32 0.95
N PHE A 207 0.34 -8.68 0.85
CA PHE A 207 -0.69 -8.10 1.71
C PHE A 207 -0.54 -8.50 3.18
N ILE A 208 -0.02 -9.69 3.50
CA ILE A 208 0.34 -10.05 4.87
C ILE A 208 1.36 -9.07 5.43
N GLY A 209 2.46 -8.80 4.71
CA GLY A 209 3.47 -7.83 5.17
C GLY A 209 2.92 -6.40 5.24
N ALA A 210 2.12 -5.99 4.25
CA ALA A 210 1.46 -4.69 4.24
C ALA A 210 0.54 -4.50 5.45
N ASN A 211 -0.33 -5.48 5.72
CA ASN A 211 -1.26 -5.44 6.85
C ASN A 211 -0.53 -5.49 8.20
N LEU A 212 0.52 -6.30 8.31
CA LEU A 212 1.37 -6.32 9.50
C LEU A 212 1.99 -4.95 9.75
N GLY A 213 2.55 -4.31 8.72
CA GLY A 213 3.08 -2.95 8.83
C GLY A 213 2.01 -1.94 9.26
N GLN A 214 0.86 -1.94 8.56
CA GLN A 214 -0.24 -1.01 8.83
C GLN A 214 -0.86 -1.18 10.21
N GLY A 215 -0.96 -2.41 10.71
CA GLY A 215 -1.53 -2.72 12.01
C GLY A 215 -0.55 -2.58 13.17
N LEU A 216 0.68 -3.10 13.02
CA LEU A 216 1.70 -3.02 14.07
C LEU A 216 2.27 -1.61 14.22
N GLY A 217 2.28 -0.82 13.13
CA GLY A 217 2.77 0.55 13.14
C GLY A 217 2.12 1.40 14.22
N PRO A 218 0.79 1.59 14.22
CA PRO A 218 0.09 2.33 15.26
C PRO A 218 0.21 1.74 16.66
N LEU A 219 0.30 0.41 16.77
CA LEU A 219 0.42 -0.28 18.05
C LEU A 219 1.76 0.03 18.73
N ILE A 220 2.86 -0.07 17.99
CA ILE A 220 4.19 0.34 18.45
C ILE A 220 4.26 1.86 18.56
N GLY A 221 3.61 2.56 17.64
CA GLY A 221 3.60 4.00 17.58
C GLY A 221 2.90 4.65 18.76
N GLY A 222 1.85 4.02 19.29
CA GLY A 222 1.12 4.51 20.46
C GLY A 222 1.96 4.52 21.73
N THR A 223 2.84 3.52 21.93
CA THR A 223 3.74 3.48 23.09
C THR A 223 4.85 4.53 22.98
N ILE A 224 5.35 4.79 21.78
CA ILE A 224 6.30 5.88 21.53
C ILE A 224 5.63 7.24 21.70
N ALA A 225 4.42 7.40 21.17
CA ALA A 225 3.67 8.65 21.26
C ALA A 225 3.30 9.03 22.71
N SER A 226 3.00 8.04 23.55
CA SER A 226 2.67 8.29 24.96
C SER A 226 3.90 8.62 25.82
N SER A 227 5.07 8.09 25.49
CA SER A 227 6.30 8.27 26.27
C SER A 227 7.16 9.45 25.79
N LEU A 228 7.42 9.53 24.49
CA LEU A 228 8.34 10.50 23.87
C LEU A 228 7.59 11.57 23.06
N GLY A 229 6.32 11.34 22.74
CA GLY A 229 5.51 12.25 21.95
C GLY A 229 5.48 11.92 20.45
N TYR A 230 4.57 12.60 19.74
CA TYR A 230 4.32 12.38 18.31
C TYR A 230 5.50 12.76 17.40
N GLU A 231 6.36 13.68 17.82
CA GLU A 231 7.55 14.05 17.03
C GLU A 231 8.51 12.86 16.89
N TRP A 232 8.85 12.23 18.01
CA TRP A 232 9.70 11.05 18.05
C TRP A 232 9.07 9.88 17.32
N LEU A 233 7.75 9.73 17.39
CA LEU A 233 7.03 8.72 16.62
C LEU A 233 7.36 8.78 15.11
N PHE A 234 7.20 9.95 14.50
CA PHE A 234 7.44 10.11 13.07
C PHE A 234 8.94 10.10 12.73
N ASN A 235 9.82 10.56 13.64
CA ASN A 235 11.27 10.40 13.49
C ASN A 235 11.71 8.93 13.50
N PHE A 236 11.13 8.08 14.37
CA PHE A 236 11.38 6.64 14.36
C PHE A 236 10.86 5.98 13.08
N SER A 237 9.72 6.45 12.55
CA SER A 237 9.25 6.00 11.23
C SER A 237 10.24 6.36 10.11
N ALA A 238 10.80 7.58 10.13
CA ALA A 238 11.81 8.01 9.18
C ALA A 238 13.08 7.14 9.27
N LEU A 239 13.50 6.82 10.50
CA LEU A 239 14.64 5.93 10.74
C LEU A 239 14.36 4.50 10.24
N ALA A 240 13.16 3.97 10.46
CA ALA A 240 12.76 2.66 9.95
C ALA A 240 12.78 2.59 8.42
N LEU A 241 12.31 3.64 7.74
CA LEU A 241 12.37 3.76 6.28
C LEU A 241 13.82 3.89 5.77
N LEU A 242 14.68 4.60 6.52
CA LEU A 242 16.10 4.70 6.23
C LEU A 242 16.80 3.34 6.35
N CYS A 243 16.50 2.55 7.38
CA CYS A 243 16.91 1.14 7.47
C CYS A 243 16.38 0.32 6.28
N GLY A 244 15.16 0.63 5.80
CA GLY A 244 14.58 0.05 4.59
C GLY A 244 15.42 0.28 3.33
N ILE A 245 16.05 1.46 3.18
CA ILE A 245 16.99 1.75 2.07
C ILE A 245 18.19 0.80 2.13
N PHE A 246 18.79 0.63 3.30
CA PHE A 246 19.93 -0.29 3.47
C PHE A 246 19.52 -1.74 3.21
N ALA A 247 18.37 -2.17 3.72
CA ALA A 247 17.83 -3.50 3.48
C ALA A 247 17.59 -3.75 1.97
N TYR A 248 17.03 -2.77 1.27
CA TYR A 248 16.85 -2.85 -0.19
C TYR A 248 18.18 -2.88 -0.94
N ALA A 249 19.16 -2.08 -0.54
CA ALA A 249 20.49 -2.08 -1.15
C ALA A 249 21.19 -3.45 -0.99
N ILE A 250 21.07 -4.09 0.17
CA ILE A 250 21.58 -5.45 0.41
C ILE A 250 20.84 -6.47 -0.47
N TYR A 251 19.51 -6.38 -0.54
CA TYR A 251 18.70 -7.23 -1.40
C TYR A 251 19.14 -7.10 -2.87
N ASN A 252 19.26 -5.87 -3.38
CA ASN A 252 19.66 -5.62 -4.76
C ASN A 252 21.05 -6.18 -5.10
N LYS A 253 22.01 -6.06 -4.17
CA LYS A 253 23.35 -6.67 -4.33
C LYS A 253 23.30 -8.19 -4.41
N ARG A 254 22.48 -8.84 -3.59
CA ARG A 254 22.33 -10.32 -3.59
C ARG A 254 21.69 -10.81 -4.88
N THR A 255 20.67 -10.11 -5.38
CA THR A 255 19.99 -10.50 -6.62
C THR A 255 20.88 -10.29 -7.86
N CYS A 256 21.68 -9.22 -7.91
CA CYS A 256 22.68 -9.04 -8.98
C CYS A 256 23.82 -10.07 -8.93
N SER A 257 24.25 -10.49 -7.73
CA SER A 257 25.32 -11.49 -7.58
C SER A 257 24.90 -12.92 -7.95
N SER A 258 23.60 -13.20 -8.09
CA SER A 258 23.11 -14.53 -8.52
C SER A 258 23.05 -14.70 -10.04
N TYR A 259 23.35 -13.65 -10.82
CA TYR A 259 23.37 -13.68 -12.29
C TYR A 259 24.80 -13.71 -12.89
N PHE A 260 25.85 -13.72 -12.05
CA PHE A 260 27.24 -13.92 -12.42
C PHE A 260 27.80 -15.16 -11.72
#